data_AF-A0A2P9F7N6-F1
#
_entry.id   AF-A0A2P9F7N6-F1
#
_cell.length_a   1.000
_cell.length_b   1.000
_cell.length_c   1.000
_cell.angle_alpha   90.00
_cell.angle_beta   90.00
_cell.angle_gamma   90.00
#
_symmetry.space_group_name_H-M   'P 1'
#
loop_
_entity.id
_entity.type
_entity.pdbx_description
1 polymer ?
#
loop_
_entity_poly.entity_id
_entity_poly.type
_entity_poly.pdbx_seq_one_letter_code
_entity_poly.pdbx_strand_id
1 'polypeptide(L)'
;MIGFPDDRGMTETPPTSTHASRAFLVLHGWQNHRPVGHWQYWLADRLADLGHEVVYPQLPEADDPDLERWLAELDALLGELAGRRVTVVCHSLACLLWLHAVARDDVLSGPVERVLLVAPPSAEVALENPEIAEFAPPPLTPERVAAAAATTRVVGTDNDPYCPQGAAAAYAAPLGLPADVLPGEAHLNPDSGYGPWPSMLDWCLAASSDGYEEMAVQDRSAQRADASGT
;
A
#
# COMPACT_ATOMS: atom_id res chain seq x y z
N MET A 1 -38.22 -36.37 -51.11
CA MET A 1 -36.96 -36.70 -50.42
C MET A 1 -35.89 -35.76 -50.94
N ILE A 2 -35.80 -34.54 -50.40
CA ILE A 2 -34.68 -33.63 -50.62
C ILE A 2 -34.62 -32.76 -49.36
N GLY A 3 -33.59 -32.93 -48.53
CA GLY A 3 -33.40 -32.19 -47.30
C GLY A 3 -31.99 -31.62 -47.26
N PHE A 4 -31.89 -30.36 -46.85
CA PHE A 4 -30.72 -29.66 -46.29
C PHE A 4 -31.26 -28.34 -45.68
N PRO A 5 -30.60 -27.69 -44.69
CA PRO A 5 -29.27 -27.96 -44.14
C PRO A 5 -29.21 -28.15 -42.60
N ASP A 6 -28.13 -28.77 -42.12
CA ASP A 6 -27.67 -28.72 -40.73
C ASP A 6 -26.56 -27.65 -40.69
N ASP A 7 -26.91 -26.42 -40.31
CA ASP A 7 -25.94 -25.35 -40.03
C ASP A 7 -25.72 -25.33 -38.51
N ARG A 8 -24.75 -26.14 -38.07
CA ARG A 8 -24.34 -26.17 -36.68
C ARG A 8 -23.58 -24.88 -36.40
N GLY A 9 -24.30 -23.92 -35.83
CA GLY A 9 -23.73 -22.73 -35.22
C GLY A 9 -22.58 -23.13 -34.31
N MET A 10 -21.36 -22.74 -34.70
CA MET A 10 -20.26 -22.64 -33.77
C MET A 10 -20.63 -21.58 -32.75
N THR A 11 -20.98 -22.01 -31.55
CA THR A 11 -21.02 -21.13 -30.39
C THR A 11 -19.58 -20.70 -30.11
N GLU A 12 -19.18 -19.56 -30.66
CA GLU A 12 -18.00 -18.84 -30.20
C GLU A 12 -18.18 -18.62 -28.70
N THR A 13 -17.27 -19.21 -27.92
CA THR A 13 -17.19 -18.95 -26.49
C THR A 13 -16.84 -17.48 -26.34
N PRO A 14 -17.64 -16.67 -25.63
CA PRO A 14 -17.27 -15.26 -25.42
C PRO A 14 -15.92 -15.21 -24.71
N PRO A 15 -15.06 -14.22 -25.02
CA PRO A 15 -13.80 -14.06 -24.30
C PRO A 15 -14.11 -13.95 -22.81
N THR A 16 -13.47 -14.81 -22.01
CA THR A 16 -13.46 -14.70 -20.55
C THR A 16 -13.03 -13.28 -20.23
N SER A 17 -13.87 -12.53 -19.50
CA SER A 17 -13.54 -11.17 -19.04
C SER A 17 -12.12 -11.18 -18.49
N THR A 18 -11.19 -10.56 -19.22
CA THR A 18 -9.79 -10.44 -18.80
C THR A 18 -9.78 -9.47 -17.62
N HIS A 19 -9.96 -10.00 -16.42
CA HIS A 19 -9.71 -9.23 -15.21
C HIS A 19 -8.25 -8.81 -15.26
N ALA A 20 -7.99 -7.50 -15.30
CA ALA A 20 -6.65 -6.95 -15.26
C ALA A 20 -5.86 -7.61 -14.10
N SER A 21 -4.63 -8.05 -14.38
CA SER A 21 -3.79 -8.73 -13.40
C SER A 21 -3.46 -7.80 -12.23
N ARG A 22 -3.33 -8.38 -11.04
CA ARG A 22 -2.98 -7.67 -9.81
C ARG A 22 -1.47 -7.47 -9.74
N ALA A 23 -1.05 -6.27 -9.36
CA ALA A 23 0.34 -5.95 -9.09
C ALA A 23 0.45 -5.22 -7.74
N PHE A 24 1.60 -5.37 -7.08
CA PHE A 24 1.86 -4.77 -5.78
C PHE A 24 3.09 -3.88 -5.84
N LEU A 25 2.95 -2.63 -5.39
CA LEU A 25 4.06 -1.69 -5.24
C LEU A 25 4.31 -1.46 -3.75
N VAL A 26 5.47 -1.89 -3.25
CA VAL A 26 5.88 -1.72 -1.85
C VAL A 26 6.92 -0.62 -1.76
N LEU A 27 6.67 0.41 -0.95
CA LEU A 27 7.52 1.60 -0.84
C LEU A 27 8.00 1.79 0.62
N HIS A 28 9.31 1.94 0.80
CA HIS A 28 9.95 2.01 2.11
C HIS A 28 10.18 3.46 2.60
N GLY A 29 10.46 3.60 3.89
CA GLY A 29 10.76 4.89 4.52
C GLY A 29 12.23 5.33 4.42
N TRP A 30 12.53 6.39 5.16
CA TRP A 30 13.88 6.94 5.37
C TRP A 30 14.84 5.89 5.95
N GLN A 31 16.10 5.91 5.50
CA GLN A 31 17.20 5.02 5.90
C GLN A 31 16.94 3.52 5.71
N ASN A 32 15.87 3.15 5.01
CA ASN A 32 15.53 1.76 4.78
C ASN A 32 16.26 1.22 3.53
N HIS A 33 17.23 0.33 3.77
CA HIS A 33 17.99 -0.40 2.74
C HIS A 33 17.44 -1.81 2.52
N ARG A 34 16.12 -1.96 2.62
CA ARG A 34 15.35 -3.20 2.42
C ARG A 34 15.91 -4.40 3.20
N PRO A 35 16.08 -4.29 4.54
CA PRO A 35 16.66 -5.38 5.31
C PRO A 35 15.74 -6.62 5.26
N VAL A 36 16.32 -7.80 5.08
CA VAL A 36 15.61 -9.08 4.95
C VAL A 36 14.69 -9.37 6.16
N GLY A 37 15.05 -8.86 7.33
CA GLY A 37 14.26 -9.01 8.55
C GLY A 37 13.00 -8.14 8.62
N HIS A 38 12.77 -7.23 7.67
CA HIS A 38 11.62 -6.32 7.66
C HIS A 38 10.38 -6.98 7.08
N TRP A 39 9.21 -6.62 7.62
CA TRP A 39 7.93 -7.08 7.11
C TRP A 39 7.65 -6.71 5.65
N GLN A 40 8.22 -5.61 5.12
CA GLN A 40 8.07 -5.22 3.71
C GLN A 40 8.80 -6.20 2.79
N TYR A 41 10.00 -6.63 3.20
CA TYR A 41 10.75 -7.66 2.50
C TYR A 41 10.01 -9.00 2.53
N TRP A 42 9.55 -9.41 3.71
CA TRP A 42 8.75 -10.62 3.88
C TRP A 42 7.46 -10.57 3.04
N LEU A 43 6.74 -9.45 3.04
CA LEU A 43 5.51 -9.26 2.27
C LEU A 43 5.78 -9.40 0.76
N ALA A 44 6.82 -8.73 0.26
CA ALA A 44 7.17 -8.76 -1.15
C ALA A 44 7.54 -10.19 -1.60
N ASP A 45 8.34 -10.90 -0.79
CA ASP A 45 8.72 -12.30 -1.02
C ASP A 45 7.49 -13.21 -1.05
N ARG A 46 6.58 -13.05 -0.07
CA ARG A 46 5.35 -13.86 -0.01
C ARG A 46 4.38 -13.61 -1.17
N LEU A 47 4.21 -12.37 -1.58
CA LEU A 47 3.37 -12.05 -2.74
C LEU A 47 3.97 -12.62 -4.03
N ALA A 48 5.30 -12.57 -4.17
CA ALA A 48 6.01 -13.14 -5.32
C ALA A 48 5.95 -14.69 -5.34
N ASP A 49 6.10 -15.35 -4.18
CA ASP A 49 5.91 -16.80 -4.01
C ASP A 49 4.52 -17.27 -4.46
N LEU A 50 3.51 -16.42 -4.27
CA LEU A 50 2.13 -16.67 -4.70
C LEU A 50 1.88 -16.34 -6.19
N GLY A 51 2.91 -15.94 -6.92
CA GLY A 51 2.86 -15.68 -8.36
C GLY A 51 2.34 -14.29 -8.75
N HIS A 52 2.30 -13.34 -7.81
CA HIS A 52 1.93 -11.96 -8.12
C HIS A 52 3.10 -11.15 -8.68
N GLU A 53 2.77 -10.16 -9.51
CA GLU A 53 3.72 -9.13 -9.93
C GLU A 53 3.99 -8.19 -8.74
N VAL A 54 5.23 -8.12 -8.28
CA VAL A 54 5.62 -7.33 -7.09
C VAL A 54 6.82 -6.45 -7.43
N VAL A 55 6.67 -5.16 -7.17
CA VAL A 55 7.71 -4.15 -7.31
C VAL A 55 8.03 -3.63 -5.92
N TYR A 56 9.23 -3.95 -5.44
CA TYR A 56 9.78 -3.43 -4.18
C TYR A 56 11.16 -2.83 -4.47
N PRO A 57 11.23 -1.58 -4.94
CA PRO A 57 12.47 -0.94 -5.36
C PRO A 57 13.25 -0.44 -4.15
N GLN A 58 14.55 -0.21 -4.34
CA GLN A 58 15.31 0.67 -3.46
C GLN A 58 15.11 2.10 -3.99
N LEU A 59 14.41 2.94 -3.23
CA LEU A 59 14.24 4.35 -3.60
C LEU A 59 15.61 5.06 -3.54
N PRO A 60 15.85 6.05 -4.42
CA PRO A 60 17.13 6.74 -4.51
C PRO A 60 17.55 7.39 -3.20
N GLU A 61 18.84 7.33 -2.86
CA GLU A 61 19.44 8.10 -1.76
C GLU A 61 18.65 7.99 -0.43
N ALA A 62 18.28 6.77 -0.02
CA ALA A 62 17.37 6.57 1.11
C ALA A 62 17.84 7.17 2.44
N ASP A 63 19.13 7.44 2.63
CA ASP A 63 19.67 8.10 3.83
C ASP A 63 19.52 9.63 3.79
N ASP A 64 19.39 10.23 2.59
CA ASP A 64 19.24 11.67 2.31
C ASP A 64 18.21 11.85 1.17
N PRO A 65 16.93 11.55 1.44
CA PRO A 65 15.92 11.44 0.40
C PRO A 65 15.58 12.80 -0.21
N ASP A 66 15.31 12.80 -1.51
CA ASP A 66 14.84 13.97 -2.26
C ASP A 66 13.42 13.69 -2.78
N LEU A 67 12.46 14.56 -2.44
CA LEU A 67 11.03 14.42 -2.71
C LEU A 67 10.75 14.40 -4.20
N GLU A 68 11.38 15.30 -4.97
CA GLU A 68 11.16 15.36 -6.42
C GLU A 68 11.70 14.10 -7.11
N ARG A 69 12.86 13.60 -6.68
CA ARG A 69 13.43 12.35 -7.19
C ARG A 69 12.57 11.15 -6.81
N TRP A 70 12.08 11.09 -5.57
CA TRP A 70 11.20 10.02 -5.13
C TRP A 70 9.85 10.05 -5.84
N LEU A 71 9.31 11.24 -6.14
CA LEU A 71 8.08 11.39 -6.94
C LEU A 71 8.29 10.97 -8.39
N ALA A 72 9.42 11.33 -9.00
CA ALA A 72 9.76 10.90 -10.34
C ALA A 72 9.94 9.38 -10.44
N GLU A 73 10.57 8.77 -9.43
CA GLU A 73 10.69 7.31 -9.33
C GLU A 73 9.30 6.66 -9.16
N LEU A 74 8.44 7.21 -8.29
CA LEU A 74 7.07 6.72 -8.11
C LEU A 74 6.25 6.78 -9.41
N ASP A 75 6.31 7.89 -10.14
CA ASP A 75 5.64 8.03 -11.45
C ASP A 75 6.13 6.98 -12.45
N ALA A 76 7.45 6.79 -12.56
CA ALA A 76 8.03 5.78 -13.44
C ALA A 76 7.54 4.35 -13.09
N LEU A 77 7.56 3.98 -11.81
CA LEU A 77 7.12 2.67 -11.33
C LEU A 77 5.61 2.45 -11.58
N LEU A 78 4.77 3.47 -11.38
CA LEU A 78 3.34 3.39 -11.69
C LEU A 78 3.10 3.29 -13.19
N GLY A 79 3.93 3.96 -14.01
CA GLY A 79 3.93 3.85 -15.46
C GLY A 79 4.26 2.44 -15.96
N GLU A 80 5.24 1.77 -15.34
CA GLU A 80 5.55 0.36 -15.64
C GLU A 80 4.40 -0.59 -15.31
N LEU A 81 3.63 -0.27 -14.26
CA LEU A 81 2.47 -1.03 -13.82
C LEU A 81 1.16 -0.63 -14.50
N ALA A 82 1.20 0.24 -15.51
CA ALA A 82 0.01 0.72 -16.21
C ALA A 82 -0.83 -0.44 -16.77
N GLY A 83 -2.15 -0.36 -16.57
CA GLY A 83 -3.10 -1.40 -16.98
C GLY A 83 -3.20 -2.60 -16.03
N ARG A 84 -2.51 -2.58 -14.88
CA ARG A 84 -2.69 -3.53 -13.77
C ARG A 84 -3.66 -2.98 -12.73
N ARG A 85 -4.22 -3.87 -11.91
CA ARG A 85 -4.88 -3.49 -10.65
C ARG A 85 -3.80 -3.35 -9.57
N VAL A 86 -3.34 -2.13 -9.33
CA VAL A 86 -2.19 -1.86 -8.46
C VAL A 86 -2.63 -1.69 -7.01
N THR A 87 -2.01 -2.43 -6.09
CA THR A 87 -2.07 -2.17 -4.65
C THR A 87 -0.75 -1.56 -4.19
N VAL A 88 -0.80 -0.36 -3.62
CA VAL A 88 0.37 0.36 -3.11
C VAL A 88 0.44 0.19 -1.59
N VAL A 89 1.60 -0.22 -1.07
CA VAL A 89 1.86 -0.40 0.36
C VAL A 89 3.02 0.50 0.75
N CYS A 90 2.72 1.56 1.48
CA CYS A 90 3.70 2.53 1.95
C CYS A 90 4.03 2.30 3.43
N HIS A 91 5.30 2.46 3.80
CA HIS A 91 5.73 2.52 5.20
C HIS A 91 6.47 3.82 5.49
N SER A 92 6.18 4.42 6.64
CA SER A 92 6.87 5.59 7.16
C SER A 92 6.91 6.74 6.15
N LEU A 93 8.11 7.21 5.74
CA LEU A 93 8.27 8.33 4.81
C LEU A 93 7.55 8.14 3.46
N ALA A 94 7.45 6.90 2.96
CA ALA A 94 6.74 6.63 1.71
C ALA A 94 5.23 6.92 1.80
N CYS A 95 4.66 6.96 3.01
CA CYS A 95 3.28 7.41 3.18
C CYS A 95 3.15 8.88 2.78
N LEU A 96 4.11 9.71 3.19
CA LEU A 96 4.12 11.13 2.83
C LEU A 96 4.43 11.34 1.34
N LEU A 97 5.32 10.52 0.77
CA LEU A 97 5.54 10.48 -0.69
C LEU A 97 4.24 10.25 -1.45
N TRP A 98 3.44 9.25 -1.04
CA TRP A 98 2.15 8.98 -1.66
C TRP A 98 1.20 10.15 -1.53
N LEU A 99 1.11 10.79 -0.35
CA LEU A 99 0.27 11.96 -0.15
C LEU A 99 0.70 13.15 -1.04
N HIS A 100 2.01 13.34 -1.25
CA HIS A 100 2.51 14.31 -2.23
C HIS A 100 2.12 13.97 -3.67
N ALA A 101 2.17 12.70 -4.06
CA ALA A 101 1.70 12.26 -5.37
C ALA A 101 0.20 12.55 -5.58
N VAL A 102 -0.64 12.33 -4.56
CA VAL A 102 -2.08 12.64 -4.58
C VAL A 102 -2.36 14.15 -4.66
N ALA A 103 -1.52 14.96 -4.03
CA ALA A 103 -1.65 16.42 -4.05
C ALA A 103 -1.27 17.05 -5.39
N ARG A 104 -0.59 16.31 -6.26
CA ARG A 104 -0.08 16.77 -7.55
C ARG A 104 -0.88 16.16 -8.70
N ASP A 105 -1.08 16.96 -9.75
CA ASP A 105 -1.90 16.54 -10.90
C ASP A 105 -1.08 15.83 -12.00
N ASP A 106 0.25 15.77 -11.84
CA ASP A 106 1.21 15.28 -12.83
C ASP A 106 1.93 13.98 -12.44
N VAL A 107 1.62 13.39 -11.28
CA VAL A 107 2.26 12.15 -10.79
C VAL A 107 1.37 10.92 -10.97
N LEU A 108 0.06 11.05 -10.70
CA LEU A 108 -0.87 9.92 -10.81
C LEU A 108 -1.59 9.96 -12.16
N SER A 109 -1.32 8.97 -13.01
CA SER A 109 -2.00 8.80 -14.30
C SER A 109 -3.45 8.29 -14.17
N GLY A 110 -3.87 7.87 -12.97
CA GLY A 110 -5.21 7.36 -12.67
C GLY A 110 -5.27 6.72 -11.28
N PRO A 111 -6.47 6.30 -10.82
CA PRO A 111 -6.62 5.69 -9.52
C PRO A 111 -5.95 4.31 -9.48
N VAL A 112 -5.22 4.04 -8.40
CA VAL A 112 -4.81 2.68 -8.06
C VAL A 112 -5.96 1.92 -7.40
N GLU A 113 -5.82 0.61 -7.26
CA GLU A 113 -6.87 -0.20 -6.66
C GLU A 113 -6.96 0.04 -5.15
N ARG A 114 -5.82 -0.05 -4.47
CA ARG A 114 -5.75 0.00 -3.01
C ARG A 114 -4.47 0.70 -2.56
N VAL A 115 -4.56 1.41 -1.44
CA VAL A 115 -3.41 2.03 -0.78
C VAL A 115 -3.44 1.70 0.70
N LEU A 116 -2.29 1.31 1.24
CA LEU A 116 -2.08 1.17 2.67
C LEU A 116 -0.98 2.12 3.13
N LEU A 117 -1.31 2.99 4.09
CA LEU A 117 -0.40 3.96 4.68
C LEU A 117 0.01 3.48 6.09
N VAL A 118 1.17 2.84 6.21
CA VAL A 118 1.64 2.21 7.45
C VAL A 118 2.62 3.13 8.19
N ALA A 119 2.33 3.45 9.45
CA ALA A 119 3.14 4.29 10.34
C ALA A 119 3.58 5.64 9.72
N PRO A 120 2.67 6.45 9.12
CA PRO A 120 3.06 7.75 8.58
C PRO A 120 3.61 8.66 9.70
N PRO A 121 4.82 9.24 9.55
CA PRO A 121 5.35 10.19 10.53
C PRO A 121 4.49 11.46 10.55
N SER A 122 4.44 12.18 11.66
CA SER A 122 3.69 13.43 11.76
C SER A 122 4.35 14.58 11.01
N ALA A 123 3.58 15.63 10.71
CA ALA A 123 4.11 16.85 10.12
C ALA A 123 5.20 17.51 11.00
N GLU A 124 5.01 17.52 12.32
CA GLU A 124 5.98 18.06 13.28
C GLU A 124 7.31 17.29 13.21
N VAL A 125 7.25 15.96 13.29
CA VAL A 125 8.44 15.11 13.21
C VAL A 125 9.13 15.26 11.85
N ALA A 126 8.39 15.30 10.74
CA ALA A 126 8.99 15.51 9.42
C ALA A 126 9.73 16.87 9.37
N LEU A 127 9.11 17.95 9.84
CA LEU A 127 9.71 19.29 9.83
C LEU A 127 10.91 19.46 10.77
N GLU A 128 10.97 18.69 11.85
CA GLU A 128 12.09 18.72 12.80
C GLU A 128 13.35 17.99 12.30
N ASN A 129 13.23 17.15 11.28
CA ASN A 129 14.32 16.37 10.71
C ASN A 129 14.69 16.95 9.32
N PRO A 130 15.78 17.74 9.19
CA PRO A 130 16.12 18.44 7.96
C PRO A 130 16.19 17.57 6.70
N GLU A 131 16.66 16.33 6.84
CA GLU A 131 16.82 15.34 5.77
C GLU A 131 15.48 14.90 5.14
N ILE A 132 14.37 15.10 5.85
CA ILE A 132 13.03 14.70 5.38
C ILE A 132 12.01 15.84 5.45
N ALA A 133 12.45 17.07 5.77
CA ALA A 133 11.56 18.19 6.03
C ALA A 133 10.67 18.56 4.83
N GLU A 134 11.17 18.37 3.61
CA GLU A 134 10.40 18.58 2.37
C GLU A 134 9.24 17.59 2.19
N PHE A 135 9.32 16.41 2.81
CA PHE A 135 8.24 15.42 2.78
C PHE A 135 7.10 15.80 3.73
N ALA A 136 7.21 16.86 4.53
CA ALA A 136 6.12 17.31 5.40
C ALA A 136 4.78 17.29 4.65
N PRO A 137 3.70 16.75 5.25
CA PRO A 137 2.48 16.42 4.53
C PRO A 137 1.90 17.63 3.78
N PRO A 138 1.54 17.48 2.49
CA PRO A 138 0.93 18.57 1.74
C PRO A 138 -0.51 18.81 2.21
N PRO A 139 -1.09 19.99 1.94
CA PRO A 139 -2.53 20.18 2.10
C PRO A 139 -3.30 19.24 1.17
N LEU A 140 -4.20 18.44 1.74
CA LEU A 140 -5.02 17.46 1.02
C LEU A 140 -6.48 17.52 1.46
N THR A 141 -7.37 17.14 0.56
CA THR A 141 -8.80 16.98 0.86
C THR A 141 -9.21 15.50 0.73
N PRO A 142 -10.26 15.07 1.46
CA PRO A 142 -10.80 13.71 1.32
C PRO A 142 -11.12 13.33 -0.13
N GLU A 143 -11.62 14.27 -0.94
CA GLU A 143 -11.99 14.02 -2.33
C GLU A 143 -10.78 13.70 -3.21
N ARG A 144 -9.63 14.37 -2.99
CA ARG A 144 -8.40 14.06 -3.72
C ARG A 144 -7.90 12.65 -3.38
N VAL A 145 -7.94 12.26 -2.10
CA VAL A 145 -7.51 10.92 -1.68
C VAL A 145 -8.46 9.84 -2.24
N ALA A 146 -9.77 10.08 -2.20
CA ALA A 146 -10.76 9.17 -2.77
C ALA A 146 -10.66 9.04 -4.30
N ALA A 147 -10.20 10.08 -5.00
CA ALA A 147 -9.95 10.04 -6.43
C ALA A 147 -8.67 9.28 -6.81
N ALA A 148 -7.71 9.15 -5.89
CA ALA A 148 -6.43 8.52 -6.13
C ALA A 148 -6.43 6.98 -5.95
N ALA A 149 -7.38 6.43 -5.19
CA ALA A 149 -7.49 4.99 -5.00
C ALA A 149 -8.91 4.56 -4.67
N ALA A 150 -9.33 3.38 -5.13
CA ALA A 150 -10.65 2.85 -4.78
C ALA A 150 -10.78 2.51 -3.28
N THR A 151 -9.66 2.24 -2.60
CA THR A 151 -9.62 2.05 -1.14
C THR A 151 -8.29 2.57 -0.60
N THR A 152 -8.33 3.43 0.42
CA THR A 152 -7.14 3.88 1.15
C THR A 152 -7.35 3.63 2.63
N ARG A 153 -6.36 3.02 3.31
CA ARG A 153 -6.42 2.73 4.75
C ARG A 153 -5.13 3.16 5.44
N VAL A 154 -5.26 3.64 6.67
CA VAL A 154 -4.13 4.00 7.54
C VAL A 154 -3.91 2.89 8.57
N VAL A 155 -2.66 2.50 8.79
CA VAL A 155 -2.26 1.62 9.90
C VAL A 155 -1.27 2.40 10.74
N GLY A 156 -1.54 2.55 12.02
CA GLY A 156 -0.64 3.20 12.97
C GLY A 156 -0.63 2.50 14.31
N THR A 157 0.10 3.06 15.26
CA THR A 157 0.13 2.57 16.63
C THR A 157 -0.17 3.71 17.60
N ASP A 158 -0.53 3.38 18.83
CA ASP A 158 -0.81 4.37 19.89
C ASP A 158 0.44 4.90 20.59
N ASN A 159 1.63 4.38 20.24
CA ASN A 159 2.92 4.75 20.82
C ASN A 159 4.03 4.92 19.78
N ASP A 160 3.69 5.27 18.53
CA ASP A 160 4.67 5.56 17.47
C ASP A 160 5.46 6.85 17.82
N PRO A 161 6.78 6.77 18.05
CA PRO A 161 7.58 7.96 18.37
C PRO A 161 7.64 8.97 17.22
N TYR A 162 7.39 8.54 15.99
CA TYR A 162 7.40 9.41 14.81
C TYR A 162 6.03 10.02 14.52
N CYS A 163 4.97 9.60 15.22
CA CYS A 163 3.65 10.21 15.13
C CYS A 163 2.99 10.28 16.52
N PRO A 164 3.48 11.12 17.44
CA PRO A 164 3.04 11.13 18.84
C PRO A 164 1.54 11.39 19.06
N GLN A 165 0.89 12.12 18.15
CA GLN A 165 -0.55 12.36 18.16
C GLN A 165 -1.38 11.17 17.64
N GLY A 166 -0.73 10.15 17.08
CA GLY A 166 -1.35 9.00 16.44
C GLY A 166 -1.77 9.26 14.99
N ALA A 167 -1.47 8.28 14.12
CA ALA A 167 -1.77 8.37 12.69
C ALA A 167 -3.28 8.51 12.38
N ALA A 168 -4.14 7.93 13.22
CA ALA A 168 -5.60 8.04 13.06
C ALA A 168 -6.08 9.49 13.20
N ALA A 169 -5.56 10.24 14.18
CA ALA A 169 -5.91 11.64 14.38
C ALA A 169 -5.22 12.56 13.35
N ALA A 170 -3.96 12.27 13.02
CA ALA A 170 -3.17 13.09 12.10
C ALA A 170 -3.62 12.98 10.64
N TYR A 171 -4.04 11.78 10.20
CA TYR A 171 -4.32 11.49 8.79
C TYR A 171 -5.72 10.95 8.56
N ALA A 172 -6.13 9.91 9.28
CA ALA A 172 -7.35 9.20 8.93
C ALA A 172 -8.62 10.05 9.16
N ALA A 173 -8.75 10.66 10.33
CA ALA A 173 -9.88 11.52 10.66
C ALA A 173 -10.02 12.74 9.70
N PRO A 174 -8.98 13.56 9.44
CA PRO A 174 -9.11 14.70 8.54
C PRO A 174 -9.31 14.31 7.07
N LEU A 175 -8.84 13.13 6.63
CA LEU A 175 -8.99 12.66 5.25
C LEU A 175 -10.20 11.74 5.05
N GLY A 176 -10.97 11.45 6.10
CA GLY A 176 -12.14 10.56 6.04
C GLY A 176 -11.80 9.11 5.72
N LEU A 177 -10.64 8.63 6.19
CA LEU A 177 -10.13 7.29 5.93
C LEU A 177 -10.38 6.34 7.10
N PRO A 178 -10.53 5.02 6.85
CA PRO A 178 -10.44 4.01 7.89
C PRO A 178 -9.02 3.93 8.46
N ALA A 179 -8.93 3.60 9.75
CA ALA A 179 -7.66 3.39 10.43
C ALA A 179 -7.67 2.16 11.34
N ASP A 180 -6.58 1.41 11.32
CA ASP A 180 -6.26 0.41 12.34
C ASP A 180 -5.17 0.96 13.27
N VAL A 181 -5.45 0.98 14.57
CA VAL A 181 -4.50 1.44 15.61
C VAL A 181 -4.07 0.24 16.43
N LEU A 182 -2.81 -0.14 16.29
CA LEU A 182 -2.22 -1.28 16.99
C LEU A 182 -1.62 -0.83 18.34
N PRO A 183 -1.97 -1.49 19.45
CA PRO A 183 -1.56 -1.04 20.77
C PRO A 183 -0.10 -1.42 21.07
N GLY A 184 0.74 -0.44 21.38
CA GLY A 184 2.08 -0.66 21.93
C GLY A 184 3.17 -1.08 20.93
N GLU A 185 2.90 -1.04 19.63
CA GLU A 185 3.74 -1.65 18.59
C GLU A 185 4.81 -0.72 17.97
N ALA A 186 4.94 0.51 18.51
CA ALA A 186 5.90 1.54 18.10
C ALA A 186 5.85 1.82 16.59
N HIS A 187 7.00 1.88 15.89
CA HIS A 187 7.05 2.32 14.49
C HIS A 187 6.85 1.20 13.45
N LEU A 188 6.38 0.01 13.88
CA LEU A 188 6.12 -1.12 12.99
C LEU A 188 7.35 -1.49 12.12
N ASN A 189 8.54 -1.49 12.70
CA ASN A 189 9.81 -1.74 12.01
C ASN A 189 10.60 -2.88 12.70
N PRO A 190 11.75 -3.32 12.17
CA PRO A 190 12.54 -4.38 12.79
C PRO A 190 12.96 -4.07 14.24
N ASP A 191 13.21 -2.80 14.56
CA ASP A 191 13.56 -2.37 15.93
C ASP A 191 12.40 -2.54 16.92
N SER A 192 11.15 -2.47 16.44
CA SER A 192 9.95 -2.86 17.19
C SER A 192 9.57 -4.34 17.02
N GLY A 193 10.47 -5.15 16.43
CA GLY A 193 10.34 -6.59 16.25
C GLY A 193 9.49 -7.03 15.05
N TYR A 194 9.18 -6.11 14.12
CA TYR A 194 8.35 -6.42 12.96
C TYR A 194 9.14 -7.04 11.80
N GLY A 195 8.97 -8.36 11.65
CA GLY A 195 9.35 -9.17 10.49
C GLY A 195 8.12 -9.81 9.83
N PRO A 196 7.95 -11.14 9.83
CA PRO A 196 6.75 -11.75 9.24
C PRO A 196 5.44 -11.18 9.79
N TRP A 197 4.54 -10.75 8.90
CA TRP A 197 3.27 -10.11 9.28
C TRP A 197 2.08 -10.60 8.41
N PRO A 198 1.47 -11.75 8.76
CA PRO A 198 0.41 -12.36 7.95
C PRO A 198 -0.79 -11.44 7.66
N SER A 199 -1.22 -10.62 8.61
CA SER A 199 -2.36 -9.71 8.43
C SER A 199 -2.13 -8.70 7.30
N MET A 200 -0.87 -8.28 7.10
CA MET A 200 -0.48 -7.42 5.98
C MET A 200 -0.68 -8.15 4.64
N LEU A 201 -0.28 -9.42 4.58
CA LEU A 201 -0.47 -10.27 3.40
C LEU A 201 -1.95 -10.53 3.14
N ASP A 202 -2.71 -10.87 4.19
CA ASP A 202 -4.16 -11.10 4.09
C ASP A 202 -4.86 -9.85 3.56
N TRP A 203 -4.54 -8.68 4.11
CA TRP A 203 -5.08 -7.41 3.64
C TRP A 203 -4.78 -7.23 2.16
N CYS A 204 -3.53 -7.42 1.74
CA CYS A 204 -3.12 -7.31 0.34
C CYS A 204 -3.90 -8.29 -0.56
N LEU A 205 -4.13 -9.53 -0.13
CA LEU A 205 -4.78 -10.56 -0.95
C LEU A 205 -6.30 -10.48 -0.98
N ALA A 206 -6.92 -9.82 0.00
CA ALA A 206 -8.38 -9.70 0.11
C ALA A 206 -9.04 -9.26 -1.21
N ALA A 207 -10.11 -9.96 -1.60
CA ALA A 207 -10.84 -9.66 -2.84
C ALA A 207 -11.57 -8.31 -2.72
N SER A 208 -11.40 -7.49 -3.75
CA SER A 208 -11.96 -6.16 -3.91
C SER A 208 -13.15 -6.22 -4.85
N SER A 209 -14.30 -6.68 -4.33
CA SER A 209 -15.65 -6.37 -4.84
C SER A 209 -16.72 -7.17 -4.08
N ASP A 210 -17.81 -6.49 -3.72
CA ASP A 210 -19.08 -7.02 -3.18
C ASP A 210 -19.12 -7.35 -1.69
N GLY A 211 -19.20 -6.29 -0.88
CA GLY A 211 -19.85 -6.31 0.44
C GLY A 211 -19.21 -7.24 1.45
N TYR A 212 -18.09 -6.82 2.04
CA TYR A 212 -17.54 -7.40 3.26
C TYR A 212 -17.03 -6.28 4.17
N GLU A 213 -17.08 -6.54 5.47
CA GLU A 213 -16.37 -5.72 6.47
C GLU A 213 -14.90 -5.63 6.06
N GLU A 214 -14.42 -4.40 5.92
CA GLU A 214 -13.07 -4.04 5.53
C GLU A 214 -12.06 -4.78 6.42
N MET A 215 -11.28 -5.72 5.85
CA MET A 215 -10.37 -6.53 6.66
C MET A 215 -9.37 -5.62 7.36
N ALA A 216 -9.41 -5.59 8.69
CA ALA A 216 -8.49 -4.81 9.49
C ALA A 216 -7.09 -5.45 9.46
N VAL A 217 -6.06 -4.61 9.44
CA VAL A 217 -4.70 -5.02 9.74
C VAL A 217 -4.60 -5.19 11.25
N GLN A 218 -4.26 -6.39 11.69
CA GLN A 218 -4.12 -6.78 13.10
C GLN A 218 -2.64 -6.83 13.49
N ASP A 219 -2.36 -6.74 14.79
CA ASP A 219 -1.01 -6.97 15.30
C ASP A 219 -0.54 -8.41 15.06
N ARG A 220 0.77 -8.64 15.15
CA ARG A 220 1.37 -9.97 14.88
C ARG A 220 1.01 -11.01 15.95
N SER A 221 0.64 -10.59 17.15
CA SER A 221 0.36 -11.46 18.29
C SER A 221 -1.03 -12.10 18.19
N ALA A 222 -2.00 -11.35 17.66
CA ALA A 222 -3.35 -11.80 17.37
C ALA A 222 -3.38 -12.99 16.38
N GLN A 223 -2.35 -13.16 15.56
CA GLN A 223 -2.24 -14.24 14.57
C GLN A 223 -1.38 -15.43 15.01
N ARG A 224 -0.60 -15.32 16.10
CA ARG A 224 0.17 -16.45 16.66
C ARG A 224 -0.71 -17.48 17.37
N ALA A 225 -1.94 -17.12 17.73
CA ALA A 225 -2.89 -18.00 18.40
C ALA A 225 -3.45 -19.11 17.47
N ASP A 226 -3.41 -18.92 16.14
CA ASP A 226 -3.96 -19.89 15.17
C ASP A 226 -2.91 -20.92 14.71
N ALA A 227 -1.62 -20.54 14.66
CA ALA A 227 -0.54 -21.43 14.20
C ALA A 227 -0.01 -22.42 15.27
N SER A 228 -0.52 -22.35 16.52
CA SER A 228 -0.08 -23.22 17.62
C SER A 228 -1.08 -24.34 17.94
N GLY A 229 -2.15 -24.46 17.16
CA GLY A 229 -3.18 -25.50 17.30
C GLY A 229 -3.03 -26.60 16.25
N THR A 230 -2.02 -27.46 16.37
CA THR A 230 -2.01 -28.81 15.76
C THR A 230 -1.27 -29.77 16.68
#